data_AF-T1BDM0-F1
#
_entry.id   AF-T1BDM0-F1
#
_cell.length_a   1.000
_cell.length_b   1.000
_cell.length_c   1.000
_cell.angle_alpha   90.00
_cell.angle_beta   90.00
_cell.angle_gamma   90.00
#
_symmetry.space_group_name_H-M   'P 1'
#
loop_
_entity.id
_entity.type
_entity.pdbx_description
1 polymer ?
#
loop_
_entity_poly.entity_id
_entity_poly.type
_entity_poly.pdbx_seq_one_letter_code
_entity_poly.pdbx_strand_id
1 'polypeptide(L)'
;MFTNGLFDVLHRGHVTYLAAARELGAALLVAVNSDASARLQGKGPHRPLNAELDRLIVVASLESVSFVTLFDEKTPCELLSRCRPDVYVK
;
A
#
# COMPACT_ATOMS: atom_id res chain seq x y z
N MET A 1 -1.18 9.99 7.97
CA MET A 1 -0.03 9.32 7.32
C MET A 1 -0.48 8.57 6.08
N PHE A 2 0.33 8.58 5.03
CA PHE A 2 0.10 7.81 3.80
C PHE A 2 1.35 7.04 3.40
N THR A 3 1.17 5.80 2.96
CA THR A 3 2.17 5.02 2.23
C THR A 3 1.51 4.23 1.10
N ASN A 4 2.29 3.69 0.18
CA ASN A 4 1.80 2.82 -0.87
C ASN A 4 2.76 1.67 -1.20
N GLY A 5 2.22 0.58 -1.74
CA GLY A 5 3.04 -0.54 -2.19
C GLY A 5 2.24 -1.69 -2.76
N LEU A 6 2.97 -2.68 -3.30
CA LEU A 6 2.37 -3.89 -3.84
C LEU A 6 1.88 -4.85 -2.74
N PHE A 7 2.69 -5.01 -1.68
CA PHE A 7 2.42 -5.91 -0.55
C PHE A 7 1.99 -7.34 -0.95
N ASP A 8 2.69 -7.90 -1.94
CA ASP A 8 2.34 -9.21 -2.53
C ASP A 8 2.50 -10.35 -1.52
N VAL A 9 3.65 -10.45 -0.87
CA VAL A 9 3.89 -11.39 0.23
C VAL A 9 4.41 -10.57 1.41
N LEU A 10 3.66 -10.56 2.50
CA LEU A 10 4.09 -9.87 3.71
C LEU A 10 5.25 -10.61 4.39
N HIS A 11 6.12 -9.84 5.02
CA HIS A 11 7.22 -10.34 5.83
C HIS A 11 7.52 -9.33 6.94
N ARG A 12 8.39 -9.68 7.88
CA ARG A 12 8.76 -8.83 9.03
C ARG A 12 9.03 -7.38 8.65
N GLY A 13 9.84 -7.15 7.61
CA GLY A 13 10.12 -5.81 7.10
C GLY A 13 8.88 -4.96 6.81
N HIS A 14 7.85 -5.51 6.15
CA HIS A 14 6.61 -4.78 5.87
C HIS A 14 5.85 -4.41 7.15
N VAL A 15 5.68 -5.36 8.08
CA VAL A 15 4.92 -5.09 9.30
C VAL A 15 5.65 -4.11 10.23
N THR A 16 6.98 -4.22 10.35
CA THR A 16 7.79 -3.25 11.11
C THR A 16 7.74 -1.87 10.47
N TYR A 17 7.83 -1.80 9.14
CA TYR A 17 7.72 -0.55 8.39
C TYR A 17 6.36 0.14 8.60
N LEU A 18 5.26 -0.59 8.45
CA LEU A 18 3.91 -0.04 8.61
C LEU A 18 3.64 0.39 10.06
N ALA A 19 4.14 -0.37 11.04
CA ALA A 19 4.10 0.04 12.45
C ALA A 19 4.86 1.35 12.68
N ALA A 20 6.10 1.48 12.17
CA ALA A 20 6.86 2.72 12.29
C ALA A 20 6.18 3.91 11.57
N ALA A 21 5.57 3.67 10.41
CA ALA A 21 4.81 4.70 9.68
C ALA A 21 3.56 5.17 10.47
N ARG A 22 2.93 4.27 11.25
CA ARG A 22 1.76 4.58 12.08
C ARG A 22 2.10 5.54 13.22
N GLU A 23 3.30 5.44 13.79
CA GLU A 23 3.78 6.30 14.90
C GLU A 23 3.97 7.78 14.50
N LEU A 24 4.03 8.07 13.20
CA LEU A 24 4.25 9.43 12.70
C LEU A 24 2.96 10.29 12.68
N GLY A 25 1.80 9.73 13.02
CA GLY A 25 0.56 10.49 13.05
C GLY A 25 -0.63 9.76 13.66
N ALA A 26 -1.83 10.31 13.49
CA ALA A 26 -3.04 9.78 14.14
C ALA A 26 -3.74 8.65 13.38
N ALA A 27 -3.46 8.46 12.09
CA ALA A 27 -3.99 7.39 11.25
C ALA A 27 -3.03 7.06 10.10
N LEU A 28 -3.02 5.79 9.66
CA LEU A 28 -2.25 5.31 8.51
C LEU A 28 -3.19 4.81 7.40
N LEU A 29 -3.13 5.48 6.25
CA LEU A 29 -3.73 5.01 4.99
C LEU A 29 -2.66 4.28 4.17
N VAL A 30 -2.92 3.04 3.80
CA VAL A 30 -2.07 2.25 2.90
C VAL A 30 -2.75 2.10 1.54
N ALA A 31 -2.16 2.68 0.50
CA ALA A 31 -2.60 2.50 -0.87
C ALA A 31 -1.93 1.27 -1.49
N VAL A 32 -2.72 0.28 -1.86
CA VAL A 32 -2.27 -0.97 -2.48
C VAL A 32 -2.40 -0.85 -3.99
N ASN A 33 -1.33 -1.18 -4.73
CA ASN A 33 -1.40 -1.22 -6.19
C ASN A 33 -2.45 -2.26 -6.63
N SER A 34 -3.33 -1.90 -7.57
CA SER A 34 -4.17 -2.88 -8.28
C SER A 34 -3.32 -3.86 -9.09
N ASP A 35 -3.92 -4.95 -9.54
CA ASP A 35 -3.23 -5.92 -10.39
C ASP A 35 -2.82 -5.27 -11.73
N ALA A 36 -3.63 -4.33 -12.24
CA ALA A 36 -3.28 -3.55 -13.42
C ALA A 36 -2.07 -2.65 -13.15
N SER A 37 -2.08 -1.89 -12.06
CA SER A 37 -0.96 -1.03 -11.64
C SER A 37 0.33 -1.84 -11.43
N ALA A 38 0.24 -3.00 -10.78
CA ALA A 38 1.37 -3.88 -10.51
C ALA A 38 2.06 -4.37 -11.80
N ARG A 39 1.28 -4.72 -12.82
CA ARG A 39 1.80 -5.14 -14.14
C ARG A 39 2.56 -4.02 -14.85
N LEU A 40 2.14 -2.77 -14.70
CA LEU A 40 2.85 -1.60 -15.24
C LEU A 40 4.24 -1.37 -14.60
N GLN A 41 4.49 -1.96 -13.43
CA GLN A 41 5.77 -1.82 -12.71
C GLN A 41 6.82 -2.89 -13.08
N GLY A 42 6.52 -3.79 -14.03
CA GLY A 42 7.53 -4.64 -14.66
C GLY A 42 8.16 -5.70 -13.75
N LYS A 43 7.44 -6.19 -12.73
CA LYS A 43 7.96 -7.19 -11.78
C LYS A 43 7.96 -8.65 -12.29
N GLY A 44 7.85 -8.84 -13.61
CA GLY A 44 7.80 -10.13 -14.28
C GLY A 44 6.38 -10.64 -14.57
N PRO A 45 6.22 -11.62 -15.48
CA PRO A 45 4.92 -12.03 -16.01
C PRO A 45 4.02 -12.75 -14.99
N HIS A 46 4.60 -13.27 -13.90
CA HIS A 46 3.88 -14.01 -12.86
C HIS A 46 3.62 -13.18 -11.60
N ARG A 47 3.74 -11.85 -11.68
CA ARG A 47 3.49 -10.95 -10.55
C ARG A 47 2.28 -10.05 -10.83
N PRO A 48 1.45 -9.74 -9.82
CA PRO A 48 1.53 -10.22 -8.44
C PRO A 48 1.15 -11.71 -8.29
N LEU A 49 1.60 -12.35 -7.20
CA LEU A 49 1.24 -13.73 -6.86
C LEU A 49 -0.18 -13.82 -6.30
N ASN A 50 -0.55 -12.82 -5.49
CA ASN A 50 -1.87 -12.71 -4.86
C ASN A 50 -2.70 -11.63 -5.55
N ALA A 51 -4.00 -11.89 -5.72
CA ALA A 51 -4.92 -10.93 -6.31
C ALA A 51 -5.01 -9.67 -5.45
N GLU A 52 -5.37 -8.54 -6.06
CA GLU A 52 -5.44 -7.25 -5.38
C GLU A 52 -6.32 -7.24 -4.13
N LEU A 53 -7.45 -7.96 -4.14
CA LEU A 53 -8.33 -8.05 -2.97
C LEU A 53 -7.69 -8.83 -1.82
N ASP A 54 -6.97 -9.91 -2.11
CA ASP A 54 -6.27 -10.69 -1.08
C ASP A 54 -5.19 -9.84 -0.40
N ARG A 55 -4.41 -9.12 -1.20
CA ARG A 55 -3.38 -8.19 -0.71
C ARG A 55 -4.00 -7.06 0.12
N LEU A 56 -5.12 -6.50 -0.35
CA LEU A 56 -5.85 -5.43 0.35
C LEU A 56 -6.35 -5.90 1.72
N ILE A 57 -6.99 -7.07 1.80
CA ILE A 57 -7.53 -7.64 3.04
C ILE A 57 -6.41 -7.95 4.04
N VAL A 58 -5.31 -8.54 3.57
CA VAL A 58 -4.17 -8.87 4.43
C VAL A 58 -3.53 -7.60 5.01
N VAL A 59 -3.36 -6.54 4.20
CA VAL A 59 -2.86 -5.25 4.69
C VAL A 59 -3.85 -4.60 5.65
N ALA A 60 -5.16 -4.66 5.37
CA ALA A 60 -6.20 -4.10 6.23
C ALA A 60 -6.30 -4.78 7.60
N SER A 61 -5.84 -6.03 7.70
CA SER A 61 -5.87 -6.82 8.93
C SER A 61 -4.71 -6.49 9.89
N LEU A 62 -3.78 -5.62 9.50
CA LEU A 62 -2.66 -5.21 10.35
C LEU A 62 -3.11 -4.14 11.33
N GLU A 63 -2.78 -4.33 12.62
CA GLU A 63 -3.12 -3.38 13.71
C GLU A 63 -2.67 -1.94 13.43
N SER A 64 -1.53 -1.77 12.76
CA SER A 64 -0.97 -0.46 12.42
C SER A 64 -1.69 0.26 11.27
N VAL A 65 -2.62 -0.40 10.56
CA VAL A 65 -3.28 0.14 9.38
C VAL A 65 -4.69 0.63 9.74
N SER A 66 -4.98 1.90 9.47
CA SER A 66 -6.28 2.51 9.75
C SER A 66 -7.23 2.42 8.56
N PHE A 67 -6.69 2.58 7.35
CA PHE A 67 -7.44 2.54 6.11
C PHE A 67 -6.61 1.88 5.02
N VAL A 68 -7.29 1.23 4.08
CA VAL A 68 -6.69 0.73 2.85
C VAL A 68 -7.46 1.22 1.64
N THR A 69 -6.77 1.40 0.52
CA THR A 69 -7.40 1.70 -0.77
C THR A 69 -6.62 1.05 -1.89
N LEU A 70 -7.28 0.77 -3.00
CA LEU A 70 -6.62 0.41 -4.26
C LEU A 70 -6.33 1.65 -5.10
N PHE A 71 -5.35 1.56 -6.00
CA PHE A 71 -5.11 2.53 -7.05
C PHE A 71 -4.54 1.87 -8.31
N ASP A 72 -4.92 2.39 -9.48
CA ASP A 72 -4.62 1.79 -10.80
C ASP A 72 -3.42 2.43 -11.50
N GLU A 73 -3.09 3.66 -11.11
CA GLU A 73 -2.05 4.44 -11.76
C GLU A 73 -0.66 3.85 -11.47
N LYS A 74 0.31 4.13 -12.36
CA LYS A 74 1.69 3.65 -12.22
C LYS A 74 2.36 4.16 -10.93
N THR A 75 2.00 5.36 -10.50
CA THR A 75 2.47 6.03 -9.29
C THR A 75 1.29 6.55 -8.49
N PRO A 76 1.41 6.70 -7.15
CA PRO A 76 0.29 7.18 -6.32
C PRO A 76 0.07 8.70 -6.41
N CYS A 77 0.67 9.41 -7.37
CA CYS A 77 0.71 10.89 -7.37
C CYS A 77 -0.69 11.51 -7.46
N GLU A 78 -1.57 10.96 -8.27
CA GLU A 78 -2.96 11.43 -8.38
C GLU A 78 -3.72 11.19 -7.07
N LEU A 79 -3.58 9.99 -6.50
CA LEU A 79 -4.19 9.65 -5.22
C LEU A 79 -3.67 10.54 -4.08
N LEU A 80 -2.37 10.81 -4.03
CA LEU A 80 -1.76 11.75 -3.08
C LEU A 80 -2.33 13.17 -3.22
N SER A 81 -2.56 13.62 -4.46
CA SER A 81 -3.13 14.95 -4.73
C SER A 81 -4.58 15.09 -4.27
N ARG A 82 -5.33 13.97 -4.30
CA ARG A 82 -6.72 13.88 -3.83
C ARG A 82 -6.82 13.71 -2.32
N CYS A 83 -6.03 12.80 -1.74
CA CYS A 83 -6.02 12.49 -0.31
C CYS A 83 -5.36 13.58 0.53
N ARG A 84 -4.38 14.31 -0.03
CA ARG A 84 -3.60 15.37 0.64
C ARG A 84 -3.14 14.98 2.05
N PRO A 85 -2.40 13.87 2.20
CA PRO A 85 -1.92 13.47 3.52
C PRO A 85 -0.90 14.48 4.05
N ASP A 86 -0.90 14.70 5.37
CA ASP A 86 0.09 15.59 6.02
C ASP A 86 1.53 15.08 5.85
N VAL A 87 1.69 13.75 5.78
CA VAL A 87 2.99 13.09 5.63
C VAL A 87 2.85 11.86 4.73
N TYR A 88 3.77 11.76 3.78
CA TYR A 88 3.99 10.60 2.91
C TYR A 88 5.27 9.87 3.33
N VAL A 89 5.19 8.56 3.52
CA VAL A 89 6.30 7.69 3.96
C VAL A 89 6.56 6.64 2.88
N LYS A 90 7.82 6.39 2.52
CA LYS A 90 8.22 5.38 1.55
C LYS A 90 9.56 4.76 1.89
#